data_AF-F9N455-F1
#
_entry.id   AF-F9N455-F1
#
_cell.length_a   1.000
_cell.length_b   1.000
_cell.length_c   1.000
_cell.angle_alpha   90.00
_cell.angle_beta   90.00
_cell.angle_gamma   90.00
#
_symmetry.space_group_name_H-M   'P 1'
#
loop_
_entity.id
_entity.type
_entity.pdbx_description
1 polymer ?
#
loop_
_entity_poly.entity_id
_entity_poly.type
_entity_poly.pdbx_seq_one_letter_code
_entity_poly.pdbx_strand_id
1 'polypeptide(L)'
;MNEKARLFEKFLIDEQLTCFEKREVGDEDHTVVFRSYVQTELGDIPVFLLLDDTIYATIRLLMGAGVVTKENRQDILTFINRENSTYKSFKYYIEEDDDSVYLDCINQSANSNFDPRLLYVLMTQIVEYIPGKIQTIGEVFRVEQLPPPEHAHE
;
A
#
# COMPACT_ATOMS: atom_id res chain seq x y z
N MET A 1 15.02 -13.31 9.48
CA MET A 1 14.20 -13.20 8.25
C MET A 1 13.08 -14.24 8.29
N ASN A 2 11.83 -13.80 8.19
CA ASN A 2 10.65 -14.67 8.18
C ASN A 2 10.52 -15.46 6.86
N GLU A 3 9.76 -16.56 6.90
CA GLU A 3 9.63 -17.48 5.75
C GLU A 3 8.97 -16.83 4.54
N LYS A 4 7.97 -15.96 4.74
CA LYS A 4 7.27 -15.28 3.64
C LYS A 4 8.21 -14.35 2.88
N ALA A 5 8.99 -13.55 3.60
CA ALA A 5 9.99 -12.65 3.03
C ALA A 5 11.04 -13.43 2.21
N ARG A 6 11.49 -14.59 2.72
CA ARG A 6 12.41 -15.48 1.99
C ARG A 6 11.79 -15.99 0.68
N LEU A 7 10.54 -16.44 0.72
CA LEU A 7 9.82 -16.94 -0.46
C LEU A 7 9.57 -15.83 -1.49
N PHE A 8 9.20 -14.64 -1.02
CA PHE A 8 8.98 -13.49 -1.89
C PHE A 8 10.28 -12.98 -2.52
N GLU A 9 11.37 -12.88 -1.77
CA GLU A 9 12.68 -12.50 -2.30
C GLU A 9 13.17 -13.47 -3.38
N LYS A 10 12.98 -14.78 -3.16
CA LYS A 10 13.27 -15.79 -4.20
C LYS A 10 12.43 -15.55 -5.45
N PHE A 11 11.14 -15.29 -5.29
CA PHE A 11 10.24 -14.99 -6.41
C PHE A 11 10.68 -13.75 -7.19
N LEU A 12 11.08 -12.67 -6.52
CA LEU A 12 11.60 -11.46 -7.20
C LEU A 12 12.85 -11.77 -8.03
N ILE A 13 13.77 -12.59 -7.52
CA ILE A 13 14.98 -13.02 -8.24
C ILE A 13 14.61 -13.87 -9.45
N ASP A 14 13.76 -14.88 -9.26
CA ASP A 14 13.35 -15.81 -10.32
C ASP A 14 12.62 -15.09 -11.47
N GLU A 15 11.82 -14.06 -11.16
CA GLU A 15 11.10 -13.24 -12.14
C GLU A 15 11.87 -11.97 -12.58
N GLN A 16 13.10 -11.77 -12.12
CA GLN A 16 13.97 -10.63 -12.45
C GLN A 16 13.37 -9.24 -12.13
N LEU A 17 12.64 -9.15 -11.02
CA LEU A 17 12.00 -7.92 -10.56
C LEU A 17 12.95 -7.11 -9.65
N THR A 18 13.28 -5.88 -10.06
CA THR A 18 14.24 -5.00 -9.35
C THR A 18 13.62 -3.74 -8.76
N CYS A 19 12.29 -3.62 -8.76
CA CYS A 19 11.57 -2.41 -8.34
C CYS A 19 11.31 -2.32 -6.83
N PHE A 20 11.87 -3.23 -6.03
CA PHE A 20 11.68 -3.26 -4.58
C PHE A 20 12.98 -2.99 -3.82
N GLU A 21 12.89 -2.10 -2.83
CA GLU A 21 13.90 -1.91 -1.80
C GLU A 21 13.50 -2.72 -0.57
N LYS A 22 14.42 -3.49 0.01
CA LYS A 22 14.16 -4.33 1.19
C LYS A 22 14.74 -3.69 2.45
N ARG A 23 13.96 -3.67 3.53
CA ARG A 23 14.38 -3.27 4.88
C ARG A 23 13.86 -4.25 5.92
N GLU A 24 14.73 -4.70 6.82
CA GLU A 24 14.32 -5.44 8.02
C GLU A 24 14.03 -4.45 9.16
N VAL A 25 12.90 -4.61 9.84
CA VAL A 25 12.46 -3.70 10.91
C VAL A 25 13.16 -4.03 12.23
N GLY A 26 13.36 -5.32 12.52
CA GLY A 26 13.98 -5.79 13.76
C GLY A 26 13.04 -5.83 14.97
N ASP A 27 11.74 -5.91 14.72
CA ASP A 27 10.68 -6.13 15.71
C ASP A 27 10.52 -7.63 16.07
N GLU A 28 9.63 -7.92 17.03
CA GLU A 28 9.40 -9.28 17.55
C GLU A 28 8.78 -10.23 16.51
N ASP A 29 8.03 -9.68 15.54
CA ASP A 29 7.40 -10.44 14.46
C ASP A 29 8.32 -10.64 13.23
N HIS A 30 9.58 -10.21 13.33
CA HIS A 30 10.59 -10.27 12.28
C HIS A 30 10.12 -9.66 10.95
N THR A 31 9.47 -8.51 11.01
CA THR A 31 8.90 -7.79 9.88
C THR A 31 9.98 -7.40 8.88
N VAL A 32 9.71 -7.71 7.62
CA VAL A 32 10.48 -7.28 6.46
C VAL A 32 9.55 -6.43 5.59
N VAL A 33 10.01 -5.22 5.27
CA VAL A 33 9.30 -4.28 4.40
C VAL A 33 9.97 -4.27 3.03
N PHE A 34 9.18 -4.51 1.99
CA PHE A 34 9.57 -4.27 0.61
C PHE A 34 8.88 -2.99 0.12
N ARG A 35 9.67 -1.97 -0.22
CA ARG A 35 9.18 -0.66 -0.67
C ARG A 35 9.28 -0.55 -2.19
N SER A 36 8.23 -0.03 -2.81
CA SER A 36 8.18 0.34 -4.22
C SER A 36 7.34 1.62 -4.41
N TYR A 37 7.10 2.02 -5.65
CA TYR A 37 6.33 3.22 -5.98
C TYR A 37 5.44 2.99 -7.20
N VAL A 38 4.24 3.57 -7.18
CA VAL A 38 3.38 3.72 -8.36
C VAL A 38 3.49 5.16 -8.84
N GLN A 39 3.98 5.34 -10.07
CA GLN A 39 4.10 6.66 -10.68
C GLN A 39 2.73 7.13 -11.18
N THR A 40 2.35 8.36 -10.83
CA THR A 40 1.08 8.97 -11.26
C THR A 40 1.27 10.44 -11.62
N GLU A 41 0.27 11.03 -12.27
CA GLU A 41 0.27 12.46 -12.62
C GLU A 41 0.21 13.39 -11.39
N LEU A 42 -0.27 12.90 -10.24
CA LEU A 42 -0.24 13.65 -8.97
C LEU A 42 1.07 13.43 -8.20
N GLY A 43 1.99 12.60 -8.70
CA GLY A 43 3.22 12.23 -7.99
C GLY A 43 3.28 10.74 -7.65
N ASP A 44 4.40 10.34 -7.05
CA ASP A 44 4.68 8.95 -6.73
C ASP A 44 3.93 8.51 -5.48
N ILE A 45 3.21 7.39 -5.58
CA ILE A 45 2.50 6.76 -4.46
C ILE A 45 3.37 5.63 -3.90
N PRO A 46 3.88 5.74 -2.65
CA PRO A 46 4.64 4.68 -2.02
C PRO A 46 3.80 3.42 -1.80
N VAL A 47 4.41 2.27 -2.10
CA VAL A 47 3.87 0.94 -1.84
C VAL A 47 4.79 0.23 -0.85
N PHE A 48 4.22 -0.33 0.20
CA PHE A 48 4.92 -1.12 1.20
C PHE A 48 4.30 -2.51 1.24
N LEU A 49 5.08 -3.55 0.98
CA LEU A 49 4.70 -4.91 1.26
C LEU A 49 5.33 -5.32 2.58
N LEU A 50 4.49 -5.50 3.60
CA LEU A 50 4.87 -5.93 4.93
C LEU A 50 4.69 -7.45 5.03
N LEU A 51 5.80 -8.15 5.26
CA LEU A 51 5.84 -9.60 5.47
C LEU A 51 6.49 -9.89 6.82
N ASP A 52 5.77 -10.61 7.66
CA ASP A 52 6.15 -10.95 9.03
C ASP A 52 5.71 -12.40 9.36
N ASP A 53 5.99 -12.82 10.59
CA ASP A 53 5.67 -14.15 11.11
C ASP A 53 4.17 -14.36 11.41
N THR A 54 3.32 -13.34 11.27
CA THR A 54 1.86 -13.48 11.48
C THR A 54 1.22 -14.27 10.34
N ILE A 55 -0.12 -14.32 10.24
CA ILE A 55 -0.80 -14.91 9.07
C ILE A 55 -1.05 -13.90 7.95
N TYR A 56 -0.70 -12.62 8.16
CA TYR A 56 -1.01 -11.54 7.24
C TYR A 56 0.17 -11.25 6.32
N ALA A 57 -0.15 -10.83 5.11
CA ALA A 57 0.77 -10.17 4.19
C ALA A 57 0.04 -8.93 3.69
N THR A 58 0.59 -7.76 4.00
CA THR A 58 -0.10 -6.49 3.81
C THR A 58 0.59 -5.70 2.72
N ILE A 59 -0.13 -5.40 1.64
CA ILE A 59 0.28 -4.41 0.66
C ILE A 59 -0.39 -3.10 1.06
N ARG A 60 0.40 -2.12 1.48
CA ARG A 60 -0.04 -0.80 1.93
C ARG A 60 0.40 0.27 0.97
N LEU A 61 -0.52 1.16 0.60
CA LEU A 61 -0.24 2.34 -0.21
C LEU A 61 -0.49 3.58 0.64
N LEU A 62 0.46 4.51 0.61
CA LEU A 62 0.27 5.85 1.15
C LEU A 62 -0.38 6.72 0.07
N MET A 63 -1.69 6.84 0.12
CA MET A 63 -2.48 7.52 -0.91
C MET A 63 -2.32 9.04 -0.86
N GLY A 64 -2.01 9.59 0.32
CA GLY A 64 -1.62 10.99 0.52
C GLY A 64 -1.25 11.24 1.97
N ALA A 65 -0.04 11.76 2.21
CA ALA A 65 0.46 12.05 3.55
C ALA A 65 -0.10 13.38 4.08
N GLY A 66 -0.71 13.40 5.27
CA GLY A 66 -1.21 14.63 5.89
C GLY A 66 -2.19 15.44 5.03
N VAL A 67 -2.92 14.78 4.12
CA VAL A 67 -3.82 15.43 3.16
C VAL A 67 -5.21 15.66 3.75
N VAL A 68 -5.53 15.07 4.89
CA VAL A 68 -6.84 15.20 5.53
C VAL A 68 -6.93 16.53 6.26
N THR A 69 -7.94 17.32 5.94
CA THR A 69 -8.28 18.58 6.61
C THR A 69 -9.73 18.56 7.05
N LYS A 70 -10.11 19.49 7.94
CA LYS A 70 -11.52 19.61 8.38
C LYS A 70 -12.48 19.82 7.21
N GLU A 71 -12.04 20.52 6.17
CA GLU A 71 -12.85 20.94 5.05
C GLU A 71 -13.05 19.81 4.03
N ASN A 72 -12.10 18.88 3.87
CA ASN A 72 -12.17 17.79 2.89
C ASN A 72 -12.54 16.43 3.51
N ARG A 73 -12.45 16.28 4.84
CA ARG A 73 -12.64 14.99 5.54
C ARG A 73 -13.94 14.27 5.18
N GLN A 74 -15.05 14.99 5.06
CA GLN A 74 -16.34 14.38 4.72
C GLN A 74 -16.37 13.88 3.26
N ASP A 75 -15.72 14.57 2.34
CA ASP A 75 -15.61 14.16 0.93
C ASP A 75 -14.72 12.91 0.84
N ILE A 76 -13.59 12.89 1.57
CA ILE A 76 -12.70 11.73 1.70
C ILE A 76 -13.46 10.52 2.25
N LEU A 77 -14.17 10.66 3.36
CA LEU A 77 -14.95 9.54 3.93
C LEU A 77 -16.02 9.02 2.96
N THR A 78 -16.67 9.92 2.20
CA THR A 78 -17.66 9.54 1.20
C THR A 78 -17.01 8.74 0.06
N PHE A 79 -15.85 9.19 -0.43
CA PHE A 79 -15.03 8.47 -1.40
C PHE A 79 -14.63 7.08 -0.86
N ILE A 80 -14.05 7.02 0.34
CA ILE A 80 -13.61 5.79 1.00
C ILE A 80 -14.75 4.78 1.09
N ASN A 81 -15.93 5.20 1.56
CA ASN A 81 -17.08 4.30 1.71
C ASN A 81 -17.55 3.74 0.35
N ARG A 82 -17.52 4.56 -0.71
CA ARG A 82 -17.85 4.11 -2.07
C ARG A 82 -16.83 3.10 -2.61
N GLU A 83 -15.54 3.39 -2.48
CA GLU A 83 -14.50 2.47 -2.99
C GLU A 83 -14.49 1.16 -2.18
N ASN A 84 -14.61 1.23 -0.85
CA ASN A 84 -14.61 0.04 0.03
C ASN A 84 -15.83 -0.87 -0.18
N SER A 85 -16.97 -0.32 -0.61
CA SER A 85 -18.18 -1.10 -0.95
C SER A 85 -18.13 -1.69 -2.38
N THR A 86 -17.34 -1.08 -3.26
CA THR A 86 -17.18 -1.53 -4.65
C THR A 86 -16.12 -2.62 -4.77
N TYR A 87 -14.97 -2.45 -4.10
CA TYR A 87 -13.83 -3.34 -4.23
C TYR A 87 -13.66 -4.24 -3.01
N LYS A 88 -13.56 -5.54 -3.26
CA LYS A 88 -13.42 -6.54 -2.19
C LYS A 88 -12.01 -6.54 -1.60
N SER A 89 -11.00 -6.42 -2.46
CA SER A 89 -9.57 -6.58 -2.14
C SER A 89 -8.95 -5.39 -1.41
N PHE A 90 -9.55 -4.21 -1.49
CA PHE A 90 -8.96 -2.96 -0.99
C PHE A 90 -9.74 -2.42 0.19
N LYS A 91 -9.02 -1.82 1.14
CA LYS A 91 -9.59 -1.09 2.27
C LYS A 91 -8.86 0.23 2.43
N TYR A 92 -9.54 1.30 2.05
CA TYR A 92 -9.12 2.65 2.37
C TYR A 92 -9.47 3.02 3.81
N TYR A 93 -8.61 3.82 4.43
CA TYR A 93 -8.85 4.43 5.72
C TYR A 93 -8.07 5.73 5.88
N ILE A 94 -8.48 6.55 6.85
CA ILE A 94 -7.74 7.72 7.34
C ILE A 94 -6.95 7.25 8.56
N GLU A 95 -5.66 7.54 8.61
CA GLU A 95 -4.86 7.45 9.82
C GLU A 95 -5.04 8.75 10.61
N GLU A 96 -5.53 8.64 11.84
CA GLU A 96 -5.91 9.82 12.63
C GLU A 96 -4.68 10.47 13.29
N ASP A 97 -3.59 9.73 13.43
CA ASP A 97 -2.36 10.23 14.08
C ASP A 97 -1.57 11.18 13.18
N ASP A 98 -1.61 10.98 11.85
CA ASP A 98 -0.82 11.73 10.87
C ASP A 98 -1.65 12.41 9.76
N ASP A 99 -2.99 12.39 9.87
CA ASP A 99 -3.93 12.94 8.89
C ASP A 99 -3.71 12.41 7.46
N SER A 100 -3.18 11.20 7.30
CA SER A 100 -2.92 10.57 6.01
C SER A 100 -4.04 9.64 5.57
N VAL A 101 -4.10 9.40 4.26
CA VAL A 101 -4.99 8.39 3.69
C VAL A 101 -4.16 7.20 3.22
N TYR A 102 -4.56 6.01 3.63
CA TYR A 102 -3.94 4.74 3.24
C TYR A 102 -4.93 3.85 2.47
N LEU A 103 -4.38 2.97 1.64
CA LEU A 103 -5.09 1.82 1.07
C LEU A 103 -4.33 0.55 1.42
N ASP A 104 -5.01 -0.40 2.06
CA ASP A 104 -4.47 -1.72 2.34
C ASP A 104 -5.13 -2.78 1.47
N CYS A 105 -4.31 -3.71 0.97
CA CYS A 105 -4.73 -4.99 0.40
C CYS A 105 -4.07 -6.11 1.20
N ILE A 106 -4.88 -6.92 1.87
CA ILE A 106 -4.40 -7.95 2.80
C ILE A 106 -4.61 -9.32 2.19
N ASN A 107 -3.53 -10.09 2.10
CA ASN A 107 -3.58 -11.52 1.83
C ASN A 107 -3.37 -12.30 3.14
N GLN A 108 -4.24 -13.27 3.41
CA GLN A 108 -4.14 -14.12 4.59
C GLN A 108 -3.62 -15.49 4.18
N SER A 109 -2.45 -15.85 4.66
CA SER A 109 -1.89 -17.17 4.40
C SER A 109 -0.95 -17.62 5.51
N ALA A 110 -1.11 -18.87 5.95
CA ALA A 110 -0.13 -19.54 6.76
C ALA A 110 1.16 -19.75 5.94
N ASN A 111 2.32 -19.81 6.61
CA ASN A 111 3.62 -19.92 5.94
C ASN A 111 3.70 -21.10 4.96
N SER A 112 3.05 -22.24 5.26
CA SER A 112 3.03 -23.42 4.39
C SER A 112 2.30 -23.22 3.06
N ASN A 113 1.41 -22.21 2.98
CA ASN A 113 0.53 -21.95 1.85
C ASN A 113 0.79 -20.58 1.24
N PHE A 114 1.88 -19.91 1.62
CA PHE A 114 2.21 -18.59 1.12
C PHE A 114 2.59 -18.66 -0.37
N ASP A 115 1.82 -17.99 -1.22
CA ASP A 115 2.09 -17.87 -2.65
C ASP A 115 2.53 -16.44 -3.00
N PRO A 116 3.82 -16.20 -3.30
CA PRO A 116 4.29 -14.87 -3.68
C PRO A 116 3.72 -14.38 -5.01
N ARG A 117 3.28 -15.29 -5.91
CA ARG A 117 2.63 -14.91 -7.18
C ARG A 117 1.27 -14.26 -6.93
N LEU A 118 0.54 -14.72 -5.94
CA LEU A 118 -0.74 -14.11 -5.56
C LEU A 118 -0.53 -12.66 -5.10
N LEU A 119 0.50 -12.38 -4.30
CA LEU A 119 0.83 -11.01 -3.92
C LEU A 119 1.18 -10.15 -5.13
N TYR A 120 1.96 -10.69 -6.07
CA TYR A 120 2.27 -9.99 -7.32
C TYR A 120 1.01 -9.63 -8.12
N VAL A 121 0.09 -10.58 -8.29
CA VAL A 121 -1.20 -10.33 -8.96
C VAL A 121 -2.02 -9.26 -8.23
N LEU A 122 -2.08 -9.29 -6.90
CA LEU A 122 -2.78 -8.27 -6.12
C LEU A 122 -2.14 -6.88 -6.31
N MET A 123 -0.81 -6.79 -6.35
CA MET A 123 -0.11 -5.54 -6.65
C MET A 123 -0.40 -5.03 -8.06
N THR A 124 -0.41 -5.92 -9.07
CA THR A 124 -0.79 -5.54 -10.45
C THR A 124 -2.21 -4.98 -10.51
N GLN A 125 -3.17 -5.59 -9.82
CA GLN A 125 -4.54 -5.08 -9.76
C GLN A 125 -4.62 -3.68 -9.15
N ILE A 126 -3.78 -3.38 -8.15
CA ILE A 126 -3.69 -2.04 -7.57
C ILE A 126 -3.12 -1.06 -8.60
N VAL A 127 -2.01 -1.42 -9.26
CA VAL A 127 -1.37 -0.58 -10.29
C VAL A 127 -2.34 -0.27 -11.44
N GLU A 128 -3.20 -1.20 -11.84
CA GLU A 128 -4.23 -0.98 -12.87
C GLU A 128 -5.39 -0.10 -12.36
N TYR A 129 -5.72 -0.19 -11.08
CA TYR A 129 -6.80 0.57 -10.45
C TYR A 129 -6.46 2.05 -10.23
N ILE A 130 -5.23 2.35 -9.80
CA ILE A 130 -4.80 3.70 -9.38
C ILE A 130 -4.98 4.77 -10.47
N PRO A 131 -4.55 4.57 -11.74
CA PRO A 131 -4.72 5.57 -12.79
C PRO A 131 -6.17 5.97 -13.03
N GLY A 132 -7.11 5.02 -12.91
CA GLY A 132 -8.54 5.29 -13.07
C GLY A 132 -9.17 6.10 -11.94
N LYS A 133 -8.42 6.34 -10.86
CA LYS A 133 -8.89 7.06 -9.66
C LYS A 133 -8.11 8.32 -9.34
N ILE A 134 -6.96 8.52 -9.98
CA ILE A 134 -6.03 9.57 -9.58
C ILE A 134 -6.64 10.97 -9.68
N GLN A 135 -7.42 11.25 -10.72
CA GLN A 135 -8.12 12.54 -10.86
C GLN A 135 -9.11 12.76 -9.71
N THR A 136 -9.96 11.77 -9.41
CA THR A 136 -10.92 11.87 -8.29
C THR A 136 -10.21 12.01 -6.95
N ILE A 137 -9.07 11.35 -6.77
CA ILE A 137 -8.24 11.48 -5.56
C ILE A 137 -7.77 12.93 -5.41
N GLY A 138 -7.21 13.54 -6.45
CA GLY A 138 -6.77 14.94 -6.41
C GLY A 138 -7.91 15.91 -6.08
N GLU A 139 -9.08 15.71 -6.67
CA GLU A 139 -10.29 16.52 -6.40
C GLU A 139 -10.78 16.37 -4.95
N VAL A 140 -10.89 15.14 -4.46
CA VAL A 140 -11.39 14.85 -3.10
C VAL A 140 -10.38 15.30 -2.04
N PHE A 141 -9.08 15.12 -2.27
CA PHE A 141 -8.03 15.56 -1.35
C PHE A 141 -7.79 17.07 -1.46
N ARG A 142 -8.24 17.70 -2.55
CA ARG A 142 -8.06 19.12 -2.88
C ARG A 142 -6.58 19.48 -3.04
N VAL A 143 -5.87 18.64 -3.79
CA VAL A 143 -4.43 18.79 -4.07
C VAL A 143 -4.17 18.75 -5.58
N GLU A 144 -3.21 19.56 -6.04
CA GLU A 144 -2.71 19.52 -7.42
C GLU A 144 -1.54 18.51 -7.59
N GLN A 145 -0.86 18.20 -6.48
CA GLN A 145 0.19 17.19 -6.36
C GLN A 145 0.10 16.55 -4.96
N LEU A 146 0.39 15.26 -4.87
CA LEU A 146 0.54 14.55 -3.61
C LEU A 146 1.82 15.03 -2.90
N PRO A 147 1.78 15.15 -1.57
CA PRO A 147 2.98 15.41 -0.79
C PRO A 147 4.05 14.34 -1.04
N PRO A 148 5.34 14.73 -1.03
CA PRO A 148 6.41 13.77 -1.28
C PRO A 148 6.42 12.66 -0.20
N PRO A 149 6.91 11.46 -0.54
CA PRO A 149 6.91 10.29 0.35
C PRO A 149 7.65 10.46 1.69
N GLU A 150 8.53 11.46 1.81
CA GLU A 150 9.48 11.61 2.92
C GLU A 150 8.82 12.06 4.24
N HIS A 151 7.56 12.50 4.20
CA HIS A 151 6.85 12.93 5.41
C HIS A 151 6.10 11.81 6.15
N ALA A 152 6.03 10.60 5.60
CA ALA A 152 5.43 9.45 6.27
C ALA A 152 6.46 8.75 7.16
N HIS A 153 6.63 9.30 8.37
CA HIS A 153 7.22 8.73 9.58
C HIS A 153 8.39 7.72 9.42
N GLU A 154 9.58 8.17 9.84
CA GLU A 154 10.66 7.31 10.35
C GLU A 154 10.20 6.40 11.50
#